data_AF-A0AA35TSX5-F1
#
_entry.id   AF-A0AA35TSX5-F1
#
_cell.length_a   1.000
_cell.length_b   1.000
_cell.length_c   1.000
_cell.angle_alpha   90.00
_cell.angle_beta   90.00
_cell.angle_gamma   90.00
#
_symmetry.space_group_name_H-M   'P 1'
#
loop_
_entity.id
_entity.type
_entity.pdbx_description
1 polymer ?
#
loop_
_entity_poly.entity_id
_entity_poly.type
_entity_poly.pdbx_seq_one_letter_code
_entity_poly.pdbx_strand_id
1 'polypeptide(L)'
;MDAAKDLLKRAVELDSAQRYSEALICYEEGIQNLLRVMGGCSEEEKKELRKKAEVYLAKAEVLKQEAREGYVATEKVRCVQVRPGDKGHSYSSVFGGCMDGNVESISVRDPYIRARHQLHNFVRFCELAVRNCCWLKAICLITGREPETEPLQASSLNELEERFKEYSMVFIVEYIFRHSS
;
A
#
# COMPACT_ATOMS: atom_id res chain seq x y z
N MET A 1 32.27 -18.47 2.96
CA MET A 1 32.53 -17.19 2.25
C MET A 1 31.71 -17.05 0.98
N ASP A 2 31.40 -18.14 0.27
CA ASP A 2 30.76 -18.08 -1.05
C ASP A 2 29.33 -17.55 -1.02
N ALA A 3 28.52 -17.97 -0.03
CA ALA A 3 27.17 -17.45 0.16
C ALA A 3 27.10 -15.91 0.33
N ALA A 4 28.06 -15.32 1.04
CA ALA A 4 28.11 -13.86 1.22
C ALA A 4 28.53 -13.13 -0.08
N LYS A 5 29.41 -13.74 -0.88
CA LYS A 5 29.84 -13.20 -2.17
C LYS A 5 28.70 -13.26 -3.19
N ASP A 6 27.91 -14.32 -3.18
CA ASP A 6 26.79 -14.49 -4.09
C ASP A 6 25.64 -13.54 -3.76
N LEU A 7 25.35 -13.32 -2.47
CA LEU A 7 24.39 -12.30 -2.02
C LEU A 7 24.79 -10.88 -2.46
N LEU A 8 26.07 -10.52 -2.36
CA LEU A 8 26.55 -9.21 -2.79
C LEU A 8 26.54 -9.04 -4.31
N LYS A 9 26.85 -10.09 -5.08
CA LYS A 9 26.69 -10.04 -6.55
C LYS A 9 25.23 -9.82 -6.92
N ARG A 10 24.33 -10.55 -6.25
CA ARG A 10 22.89 -10.39 -6.45
C ARG A 10 22.40 -8.99 -6.10
N ALA A 11 22.94 -8.39 -5.04
CA ALA A 11 22.65 -7.02 -4.67
C ALA A 11 23.02 -6.02 -5.80
N VAL A 12 24.19 -6.19 -6.42
CA VAL A 12 24.64 -5.35 -7.55
C VAL A 12 23.76 -5.52 -8.79
N GLU A 13 23.32 -6.76 -9.09
CA GLU A 13 22.38 -7.01 -10.19
C GLU A 13 21.03 -6.30 -9.95
N LEU A 14 20.48 -6.40 -8.74
CA LEU A 14 19.20 -5.78 -8.37
C LEU A 14 19.28 -4.25 -8.36
N ASP A 15 20.41 -3.70 -7.92
CA ASP A 15 20.74 -2.27 -7.95
C ASP A 15 20.76 -1.76 -9.41
N SER A 16 21.44 -2.47 -10.31
CA SER A 16 21.44 -2.15 -11.75
C SER A 16 20.05 -2.27 -12.41
N ALA A 17 19.17 -3.08 -11.84
CA ALA A 17 17.79 -3.28 -12.29
C ALA A 17 16.78 -2.31 -11.63
N GLN A 18 17.24 -1.30 -10.89
CA GLN A 18 16.40 -0.33 -10.17
C GLN A 18 15.44 -0.95 -9.13
N ARG A 19 15.74 -2.16 -8.65
CA ARG A 19 14.96 -2.86 -7.60
C ARG A 19 15.58 -2.58 -6.23
N TYR A 20 15.56 -1.31 -5.84
CA TYR A 20 16.33 -0.79 -4.71
C TYR A 20 15.99 -1.40 -3.36
N SER A 21 14.72 -1.74 -3.11
CA SER A 21 14.27 -2.39 -1.88
C SER A 21 14.88 -3.80 -1.71
N GLU A 22 14.88 -4.60 -2.76
CA GLU A 22 15.46 -5.95 -2.75
C GLU A 22 16.99 -5.92 -2.77
N ALA A 23 17.57 -4.95 -3.49
CA ALA A 23 19.02 -4.71 -3.48
C ALA A 23 19.51 -4.37 -2.06
N LEU A 24 18.77 -3.52 -1.32
CA LEU A 24 19.09 -3.13 0.05
C LEU A 24 19.12 -4.32 1.00
N ILE A 25 18.11 -5.20 0.95
CA ILE A 25 18.06 -6.42 1.76
C ILE A 25 19.27 -7.32 1.46
N CYS A 26 19.60 -7.50 0.17
CA CYS A 26 20.74 -8.31 -0.25
C CYS A 26 22.09 -7.70 0.18
N TYR A 27 22.22 -6.37 0.20
CA TYR A 27 23.40 -5.68 0.73
C TYR A 27 23.51 -5.85 2.25
N GLU A 28 22.43 -5.67 3.01
CA GLU A 28 22.42 -5.81 4.48
C GLU A 28 22.75 -7.26 4.90
N GLU A 29 22.09 -8.26 4.31
CA GLU A 29 22.35 -9.67 4.60
C GLU A 29 23.74 -10.13 4.14
N GLY A 30 24.19 -9.66 2.98
CA GLY A 30 25.52 -9.95 2.44
C GLY A 30 26.64 -9.42 3.36
N ILE A 31 26.51 -8.18 3.83
CA ILE A 31 27.46 -7.54 4.76
C ILE A 31 27.43 -8.24 6.12
N GLN A 32 26.25 -8.55 6.67
CA GLN A 32 26.12 -9.24 7.97
C GLN A 32 26.77 -10.64 7.93
N ASN A 33 26.58 -11.38 6.84
CA ASN A 33 27.23 -12.68 6.64
C ASN A 33 28.75 -12.54 6.46
N LEU A 34 29.23 -11.50 5.78
CA LEU A 34 30.66 -11.19 5.66
C LEU A 34 31.28 -10.90 7.03
N LEU A 35 30.67 -10.03 7.83
CA LEU A 35 31.14 -9.69 9.19
C LEU A 35 31.18 -10.92 10.11
N ARG A 36 30.22 -11.83 9.98
CA ARG A 36 30.19 -13.08 10.76
C ARG A 36 31.36 -14.01 10.42
N VAL A 37 31.72 -14.11 9.14
CA VAL A 37 32.82 -14.98 8.68
C VAL A 37 34.19 -14.37 9.01
N MET A 38 34.29 -13.04 9.07
CA MET A 38 35.51 -12.32 9.43
C MET A 38 36.02 -12.61 10.85
N GLY A 39 35.16 -13.10 11.76
CA GLY A 39 35.57 -13.53 13.10
C GLY A 39 36.62 -14.66 13.11
N GLY A 40 36.76 -15.41 12.00
CA GLY A 40 37.67 -16.56 11.89
C GLY A 40 38.81 -16.45 10.87
N CYS A 41 39.05 -15.28 10.25
CA CYS A 41 40.05 -15.10 9.19
C CYS A 41 41.33 -14.36 9.64
N SER A 42 42.38 -14.41 8.81
CA SER A 42 43.66 -13.71 9.02
C SER A 42 43.49 -12.18 8.98
N GLU A 43 44.38 -11.42 9.62
CA GLU A 43 44.26 -9.94 9.72
C GLU A 43 44.30 -9.22 8.36
N GLU A 44 45.03 -9.75 7.40
CA GLU A 44 45.17 -9.24 6.04
C GLU A 44 43.86 -9.42 5.23
N GLU A 45 43.22 -10.59 5.37
CA GLU A 45 41.94 -10.89 4.74
C GLU A 45 40.82 -10.05 5.37
N LYS A 46 40.84 -9.90 6.70
CA LYS A 46 39.94 -9.00 7.43
C LYS A 46 40.06 -7.57 6.92
N LYS A 47 41.26 -7.08 6.64
CA LYS A 47 41.47 -5.70 6.16
C LYS A 47 40.83 -5.46 4.80
N GLU A 48 40.96 -6.40 3.86
CA GLU A 48 40.34 -6.28 2.54
C GLU A 48 38.82 -6.49 2.56
N LEU A 49 38.32 -7.38 3.42
CA LEU A 49 36.89 -7.58 3.62
C LEU A 49 36.23 -6.35 4.28
N ARG A 50 36.91 -5.70 5.25
CA ARG A 50 36.43 -4.45 5.89
C ARG A 50 36.25 -3.34 4.86
N LYS A 51 37.26 -3.09 4.02
CA LYS A 51 37.18 -2.06 2.97
C LYS A 51 36.00 -2.30 2.02
N LYS A 52 35.79 -3.57 1.61
CA LYS A 52 34.66 -3.92 0.74
C LYS A 52 33.32 -3.72 1.44
N ALA A 53 33.22 -4.12 2.71
CA ALA A 53 32.02 -3.91 3.51
C ALA A 53 31.70 -2.42 3.69
N GLU A 54 32.70 -1.57 3.94
CA GLU A 54 32.53 -0.11 4.02
C GLU A 54 31.99 0.49 2.72
N VAL A 55 32.51 0.06 1.56
CA VAL A 55 32.01 0.50 0.25
C VAL A 55 30.56 0.08 0.03
N TYR A 56 30.20 -1.17 0.35
CA TYR A 56 28.82 -1.65 0.20
C TYR A 56 27.87 -1.02 1.21
N LEU A 57 28.34 -0.70 2.42
CA LEU A 57 27.56 0.00 3.44
C LEU A 57 27.28 1.46 3.03
N ALA A 58 28.29 2.16 2.50
CA ALA A 58 28.10 3.52 1.98
C ALA A 58 27.12 3.53 0.82
N LYS A 59 27.18 2.54 -0.08
CA LYS A 59 26.19 2.36 -1.15
C LYS A 59 24.80 2.05 -0.61
N ALA A 60 24.68 1.15 0.36
CA ALA A 60 23.42 0.81 1.00
C ALA A 60 22.79 2.01 1.71
N GLU A 61 23.58 2.89 2.32
CA GLU A 61 23.09 4.10 2.99
C GLU A 61 22.59 5.15 1.99
N VAL A 62 23.30 5.35 0.87
CA VAL A 62 22.83 6.20 -0.24
C VAL A 62 21.53 5.62 -0.84
N LEU A 63 21.51 4.32 -1.13
CA LEU A 63 20.32 3.61 -1.59
C LEU A 63 19.17 3.68 -0.60
N LYS A 64 19.44 3.69 0.71
CA LYS A 64 18.44 3.82 1.77
C LYS A 64 17.92 5.25 1.88
N GLN A 65 18.75 6.25 1.62
CA GLN A 65 18.33 7.65 1.54
C GLN A 65 17.46 7.87 0.28
N GLU A 66 17.91 7.39 -0.88
CA GLU A 66 17.15 7.41 -2.13
C GLU A 66 15.87 6.55 -2.04
N ALA A 67 15.88 5.44 -1.31
CA ALA A 67 14.71 4.61 -1.06
C ALA A 67 13.82 5.16 0.05
N ARG A 68 14.28 6.08 0.92
CA ARG A 68 13.44 6.82 1.88
C ARG A 68 12.76 7.99 1.20
N GLU A 69 13.50 8.75 0.40
CA GLU A 69 12.96 9.76 -0.51
C GLU A 69 12.05 9.10 -1.56
N GLY A 70 12.41 7.89 -1.99
CA GLY A 70 11.66 6.99 -2.86
C GLY A 70 10.64 6.10 -2.15
N TYR A 71 10.54 6.07 -0.82
CA TYR A 71 9.49 5.34 -0.09
C TYR A 71 8.14 6.06 -0.29
N VAL A 72 8.21 7.38 -0.54
CA VAL A 72 7.10 8.18 -1.05
C VAL A 72 6.81 7.89 -2.54
N ALA A 73 7.77 7.29 -3.27
CA ALA A 73 7.71 7.10 -4.73
C ALA A 73 7.64 5.63 -5.22
N THR A 74 7.67 4.64 -4.32
CA THR A 74 7.66 3.20 -4.66
C THR A 74 6.30 2.54 -4.54
N GLU A 75 5.29 3.23 -4.02
CA GLU A 75 3.99 3.16 -4.67
C GLU A 75 4.02 4.19 -5.80
N LYS A 76 3.74 3.79 -7.05
CA LYS A 76 3.34 4.74 -8.08
C LYS A 76 2.05 5.41 -7.63
N VAL A 77 2.13 6.41 -6.76
CA VAL A 77 0.99 7.22 -6.34
C VAL A 77 0.58 8.01 -7.56
N ARG A 78 -0.37 7.44 -8.30
CA ARG A 78 -0.97 8.10 -9.45
C ARG A 78 -1.83 9.24 -8.93
N CYS A 79 -1.30 10.45 -8.94
CA CYS A 79 -2.06 11.66 -8.64
C CYS A 79 -2.91 12.03 -9.87
N VAL A 80 -4.23 12.03 -9.71
CA VAL A 80 -5.17 12.49 -10.74
C VAL A 80 -5.69 13.87 -10.34
N GLN A 81 -5.26 14.92 -11.05
CA GLN A 81 -5.77 16.26 -10.84
C GLN A 81 -7.10 16.41 -11.59
N VAL A 82 -8.19 16.71 -10.86
CA VAL A 82 -9.52 16.98 -11.44
C VAL A 82 -9.77 18.48 -11.37
N ARG A 83 -9.91 19.14 -12.53
CA ARG A 83 -10.18 20.58 -12.65
C ARG A 83 -11.67 20.86 -12.86
N PRO A 84 -12.14 22.09 -12.56
CA PRO A 84 -13.52 22.47 -12.83
C PRO A 84 -13.87 22.31 -14.32
N GLY A 85 -14.92 21.52 -14.61
CA GLY A 85 -15.36 21.24 -15.97
C GLY A 85 -14.74 20.00 -16.62
N ASP A 86 -13.77 19.36 -15.96
CA ASP A 86 -13.17 18.12 -16.46
C ASP A 86 -14.20 16.98 -16.47
N LYS A 87 -14.06 16.08 -17.45
CA LYS A 87 -14.91 14.90 -17.65
C LYS A 87 -14.03 13.65 -17.75
N GLY A 88 -14.63 12.48 -17.51
CA GLY A 88 -13.93 11.19 -17.63
C GLY A 88 -13.29 10.68 -16.33
N HIS A 89 -13.52 11.34 -15.19
CA HIS A 89 -13.04 10.91 -13.87
C HIS A 89 -14.08 10.05 -13.13
N SER A 90 -14.51 8.96 -13.76
CA SER A 90 -15.37 7.97 -13.12
C SER A 90 -14.62 7.17 -12.04
N TYR A 91 -15.35 6.51 -11.14
CA TYR A 91 -14.72 5.59 -10.18
C TYR A 91 -13.91 4.49 -10.86
N SER A 92 -14.36 3.97 -12.00
CA SER A 92 -13.61 2.96 -12.77
C SER A 92 -12.28 3.49 -13.29
N SER A 93 -12.21 4.74 -13.75
CA SER A 93 -10.96 5.31 -14.26
C SER A 93 -9.96 5.68 -13.16
N VAL A 94 -10.47 6.02 -11.97
CA VAL A 94 -9.64 6.43 -10.82
C VAL A 94 -9.16 5.19 -10.05
N PHE A 95 -10.07 4.28 -9.71
CA PHE A 95 -9.80 3.12 -8.86
C PHE A 95 -9.68 1.79 -9.60
N GLY A 96 -10.06 1.71 -10.87
CA GLY A 96 -10.03 0.44 -11.61
C GLY A 96 -8.62 -0.17 -11.72
N GLY A 97 -7.56 0.65 -11.66
CA GLY A 97 -6.18 0.16 -11.64
C GLY A 97 -5.70 -0.37 -10.29
N CYS A 98 -6.41 -0.08 -9.19
CA CYS A 98 -6.07 -0.55 -7.85
C CYS A 98 -7.04 -1.63 -7.33
N MET A 99 -8.13 -1.88 -8.04
CA MET A 99 -9.09 -2.95 -7.76
C MET A 99 -8.75 -4.15 -8.64
N ASP A 100 -8.06 -5.14 -8.08
CA ASP A 100 -7.73 -6.38 -8.76
C ASP A 100 -8.30 -7.60 -8.03
N GLY A 101 -8.09 -8.78 -8.62
CA GLY A 101 -8.60 -10.03 -8.06
C GLY A 101 -8.07 -10.33 -6.65
N ASN A 102 -6.89 -9.83 -6.26
CA ASN A 102 -6.26 -10.15 -4.98
C ASN A 102 -6.83 -9.34 -3.80
N VAL A 103 -7.71 -8.37 -4.06
CA VAL A 103 -8.30 -7.53 -3.02
C VAL A 103 -9.38 -8.30 -2.27
N GLU A 104 -9.09 -8.65 -1.01
CA GLU A 104 -10.03 -9.37 -0.14
C GLU A 104 -10.87 -8.44 0.76
N SER A 105 -10.39 -7.23 1.06
CA SER A 105 -11.14 -6.27 1.87
C SER A 105 -10.89 -4.83 1.42
N ILE A 106 -11.91 -3.98 1.59
CA ILE A 106 -11.86 -2.56 1.25
C ILE A 106 -12.30 -1.75 2.45
N SER A 107 -11.52 -0.73 2.82
CA SER A 107 -11.92 0.27 3.82
C SER A 107 -12.08 1.64 3.17
N VAL A 108 -13.23 2.26 3.39
CA VAL A 108 -13.57 3.58 2.88
C VAL A 108 -13.81 4.50 4.07
N ARG A 109 -13.06 5.61 4.14
CA ARG A 109 -13.26 6.66 5.13
C ARG A 109 -13.71 7.92 4.42
N ASP A 110 -15.01 8.19 4.46
CA ASP A 110 -15.61 9.38 3.86
C ASP A 110 -16.64 9.97 4.82
N PRO A 111 -16.36 11.14 5.44
CA PRO A 111 -17.24 11.73 6.44
C PRO A 111 -18.57 12.22 5.86
N TYR A 112 -18.72 12.28 4.53
CA TYR A 112 -19.84 12.89 3.84
C TYR A 112 -20.80 11.90 3.22
N ILE A 113 -20.76 10.60 3.52
CA ILE A 113 -21.78 9.67 2.97
C ILE A 113 -23.10 9.81 3.73
N ARG A 114 -23.87 10.88 3.48
CA ARG A 114 -25.06 11.27 4.27
C ARG A 114 -26.31 11.54 3.42
N ALA A 115 -26.16 12.33 2.37
CA ALA A 115 -27.25 12.71 1.47
C ALA A 115 -27.46 11.66 0.37
N ARG A 116 -28.65 11.67 -0.25
CA ARG A 116 -29.06 10.71 -1.28
C ARG A 116 -28.05 10.55 -2.42
N HIS A 117 -27.47 11.65 -2.91
CA HIS A 117 -26.50 11.60 -4.00
C HIS A 117 -25.15 11.02 -3.56
N GLN A 118 -24.74 11.25 -2.31
CA GLN A 118 -23.53 10.67 -1.72
C GLN A 118 -23.68 9.17 -1.50
N LEU A 119 -24.85 8.72 -1.05
CA LEU A 119 -25.21 7.30 -0.96
C LEU A 119 -25.18 6.63 -2.34
N HIS A 120 -25.78 7.28 -3.36
CA HIS A 120 -25.74 6.77 -4.73
C HIS A 120 -24.31 6.65 -5.27
N ASN A 121 -23.45 7.61 -4.94
CA ASN A 121 -22.03 7.58 -5.28
C ASN A 121 -21.32 6.39 -4.61
N PHE A 122 -21.59 6.14 -3.32
CA PHE A 122 -21.04 5.00 -2.61
C PHE A 122 -21.52 3.67 -3.20
N VAL A 123 -22.79 3.55 -3.56
CA VAL A 123 -23.33 2.35 -4.23
C VAL A 123 -22.58 2.10 -5.56
N ARG A 124 -22.36 3.12 -6.39
CA ARG A 124 -21.57 2.96 -7.63
C ARG A 124 -20.13 2.51 -7.37
N PHE A 125 -19.52 2.98 -6.29
CA PHE A 125 -18.20 2.53 -5.88
C PHE A 125 -18.21 1.04 -5.48
N CYS A 126 -19.21 0.62 -4.71
CA CYS A 126 -19.39 -0.77 -4.33
C CYS A 126 -19.65 -1.69 -5.53
N GLU A 127 -20.49 -1.27 -6.48
CA GLU A 127 -20.74 -2.02 -7.72
C GLU A 127 -19.45 -2.25 -8.51
N LEU A 128 -18.58 -1.22 -8.58
CA LEU A 128 -17.27 -1.35 -9.21
C LEU A 128 -16.35 -2.32 -8.44
N ALA A 129 -16.33 -2.22 -7.11
CA ALA A 129 -15.52 -3.08 -6.25
C ALA A 129 -15.90 -4.55 -6.40
N VAL A 130 -17.19 -4.88 -6.31
CA VAL A 130 -17.68 -6.27 -6.47
C VAL A 130 -17.42 -6.78 -7.89
N ARG A 131 -17.49 -5.91 -8.90
CA ARG A 131 -17.23 -6.31 -10.29
C ARG A 131 -15.77 -6.62 -10.57
N ASN A 132 -14.85 -5.87 -9.98
CA ASN A 132 -13.41 -5.97 -10.27
C ASN A 132 -12.65 -6.87 -9.29
N CYS A 133 -13.09 -6.96 -8.04
CA CYS A 133 -12.45 -7.75 -6.99
C CYS A 133 -13.18 -9.09 -6.82
N CYS A 134 -12.64 -10.16 -7.41
CA CYS A 134 -13.30 -11.48 -7.40
C CYS A 134 -13.27 -12.19 -6.02
N TRP A 135 -12.32 -11.83 -5.15
CA TRP A 135 -12.17 -12.43 -3.81
C TRP A 135 -12.59 -11.48 -2.69
N LEU A 136 -13.37 -10.44 -2.99
CA LEU A 136 -13.80 -9.45 -2.00
C LEU A 136 -14.74 -10.09 -0.96
N LYS A 137 -14.33 -10.07 0.30
CA LYS A 137 -15.06 -10.64 1.44
C LYS A 137 -15.70 -9.57 2.32
N ALA A 138 -15.08 -8.40 2.43
CA ALA A 138 -15.53 -7.37 3.36
C ALA A 138 -15.36 -5.94 2.82
N ILE A 139 -16.36 -5.10 3.08
CA ILE A 139 -16.29 -3.65 2.89
C ILE A 139 -16.56 -2.98 4.24
N CYS A 140 -15.66 -2.11 4.69
CA CYS A 140 -15.84 -1.29 5.88
C CYS A 140 -15.98 0.18 5.49
N LEU A 141 -17.11 0.80 5.85
CA LEU A 141 -17.38 2.22 5.64
C LEU A 141 -17.29 2.96 6.97
N ILE A 142 -16.46 3.98 7.01
CA ILE A 142 -16.33 4.91 8.13
C ILE A 142 -16.87 6.27 7.68
N THR A 143 -18.03 6.68 8.20
CA THR A 143 -18.75 7.89 7.77
C THR A 143 -19.14 8.80 8.94
N GLY A 144 -19.54 10.04 8.64
CA GLY A 144 -20.12 10.96 9.61
C GLY A 144 -21.64 10.81 9.68
N ARG A 145 -22.23 11.21 10.81
CA ARG A 145 -23.67 11.19 11.06
C ARG A 145 -24.16 12.60 11.38
N GLU A 146 -25.31 12.99 10.83
CA GLU A 146 -25.99 14.25 11.16
C GLU A 146 -27.48 14.00 11.42
N PRO A 147 -28.10 14.67 12.42
CA PRO A 147 -29.48 14.37 12.82
C PRO A 147 -30.50 14.51 11.69
N GLU A 148 -30.29 15.46 10.78
CA GLU A 148 -31.24 15.76 9.69
C GLU A 148 -31.27 14.67 8.61
N THR A 149 -30.13 14.03 8.35
CA THR A 149 -29.96 13.03 7.28
C THR A 149 -29.87 11.60 7.80
N GLU A 150 -29.72 11.43 9.12
CA GLU A 150 -29.61 10.18 9.84
C GLU A 150 -30.64 9.11 9.42
N PRO A 151 -31.97 9.37 9.39
CA PRO A 151 -32.93 8.32 9.11
C PRO A 151 -32.81 7.79 7.67
N LEU A 152 -32.56 8.68 6.71
CA LEU A 152 -32.37 8.29 5.30
C LEU A 152 -31.03 7.57 5.09
N GLN A 153 -29.98 8.05 5.74
CA GLN A 153 -28.65 7.45 5.70
C GLN A 153 -28.70 6.03 6.27
N ALA A 154 -29.28 5.86 7.46
CA ALA A 154 -29.37 4.57 8.13
C ALA A 154 -30.21 3.58 7.32
N SER A 155 -31.38 3.98 6.81
CA SER A 155 -32.22 3.07 6.01
C SER A 155 -31.51 2.61 4.73
N SER A 156 -30.85 3.54 4.02
CA SER A 156 -30.16 3.22 2.77
C SER A 156 -28.93 2.32 2.98
N LEU A 157 -28.17 2.55 4.06
CA LEU A 157 -27.01 1.72 4.40
C LEU A 157 -27.43 0.34 4.89
N ASN A 158 -28.54 0.22 5.61
CA ASN A 158 -29.09 -1.08 6.02
C ASN A 158 -29.58 -1.88 4.82
N GLU A 159 -30.29 -1.25 3.87
CA GLU A 159 -30.70 -1.91 2.62
C GLU A 159 -29.47 -2.42 1.85
N LEU A 160 -28.39 -1.62 1.80
CA LEU A 160 -27.15 -2.02 1.16
C LEU A 160 -26.47 -3.19 1.91
N GLU A 161 -26.50 -3.19 3.24
CA GLU A 161 -25.99 -4.29 4.07
C GLU A 161 -26.74 -5.61 3.80
N GLU A 162 -28.07 -5.56 3.72
CA GLU A 162 -28.92 -6.71 3.40
C GLU A 162 -28.57 -7.28 2.02
N ARG A 163 -28.40 -6.40 1.03
CA ARG A 163 -27.98 -6.82 -0.32
C ARG A 163 -26.62 -7.49 -0.31
N PHE A 164 -25.65 -7.01 0.47
CA PHE A 164 -24.34 -7.67 0.54
C PHE A 164 -24.35 -9.03 1.24
N LYS A 165 -25.26 -9.23 2.20
CA LYS A 165 -25.46 -10.54 2.84
C LYS A 165 -25.90 -11.60 1.84
N GLU A 166 -26.71 -11.25 0.84
CA GLU A 166 -27.11 -12.16 -0.25
C GLU A 166 -25.90 -12.68 -1.04
N TYR A 167 -24.84 -11.88 -1.16
CA TYR A 167 -23.59 -12.24 -1.84
C TYR A 167 -22.53 -12.82 -0.89
N SER A 168 -22.90 -13.20 0.34
CA SER A 168 -21.98 -13.70 1.38
C SER A 168 -20.83 -12.73 1.69
N MET A 169 -21.06 -11.42 1.53
CA MET A 169 -20.08 -10.38 1.78
C MET A 169 -20.43 -9.61 3.07
N VAL A 170 -19.41 -9.30 3.85
CA VAL A 170 -19.57 -8.56 5.11
C VAL A 170 -19.52 -7.06 4.83
N PHE A 171 -20.52 -6.33 5.26
CA PHE A 171 -20.53 -4.87 5.23
C PHE A 171 -20.59 -4.31 6.64
N ILE A 172 -19.61 -3.48 6.99
CA ILE A 172 -19.48 -2.88 8.33
C ILE A 172 -19.57 -1.37 8.17
N VAL A 173 -20.43 -0.73 8.97
CA VAL A 173 -20.55 0.72 9.02
C VAL A 173 -20.13 1.23 10.38
N GLU A 174 -19.13 2.10 10.41
CA GLU A 174 -18.66 2.82 11.60
C GLU A 174 -18.97 4.31 11.46
N TYR A 175 -19.42 4.92 12.55
CA TYR A 175 -19.71 6.36 12.59
C TYR A 175 -18.64 7.11 13.37
N ILE A 176 -18.07 8.14 12.76
CA ILE A 176 -17.12 9.04 13.42
C ILE A 176 -17.92 10.05 14.25
N PHE A 177 -17.89 9.92 15.57
CA PHE A 177 -18.38 10.94 16.47
C PHE A 177 -17.36 12.08 16.51
N ARG A 178 -17.70 13.23 15.93
CA ARG A 178 -16.94 14.46 16.22
C ARG A 178 -17.32 14.87 17.65
N HIS A 179 -16.38 14.76 18.58
CA HIS A 179 -16.52 15.43 19.88
C HIS A 179 -16.66 16.93 19.60
N SER A 180 -17.83 17.48 19.93
CA SER A 180 -18.03 18.92 20.04
C SER A 180 -17.02 19.44 21.06
N SER A 181 -16.06 20.25 20.59
CA SER A 181 -15.24 21.11 21.45
C SER A 181 -15.96 22.44 21.63
#